data_AF-A0A7W5YF46-F1
#
_entry.id   AF-A0A7W5YF46-F1
#
_cell.length_a   1.000
_cell.length_b   1.000
_cell.length_c   1.000
_cell.angle_alpha   90.00
_cell.angle_beta   90.00
_cell.angle_gamma   90.00
#
_symmetry.space_group_name_H-M   'P 1'
#
loop_
_entity.id
_entity.type
_entity.pdbx_description
1 polymer ?
#
loop_
_entity_poly.entity_id
_entity_poly.type
_entity_poly.pdbx_seq_one_letter_code
_entity_poly.pdbx_strand_id
1 'polypeptide(L)'
;MSAWESVRAALATDDVTRLAARVAALDDAGRREVAAALPGHISAARAQAEARLQAKERTRRDSAERRSQERWALFQREADRRGWTQERRDHEWEAHWQPGLRLWHEEEEWDDEVAWMELMRVAGAGTLGGPAAVVAWLNRRDLEPWTEQADDLEPLLRVLSVRPAAWQADLAARLVRRARNARNRNLRLALELLRANGVTPPEHDPLVVAWASGAPTARALRDDPLLPVLLPRLFEAEGVGRALRHEKAAPLAAGTWLATLRVLESEGTVSREMLLDGCLRRFLRGGTATDLRFFARLHDLIEPAYDEVAARARDYVRLLPSAPGPVAELALRHLRRLGDLPEADVAEALGALLSRPERKLATAGLRWLDEAADELDDLDALAPALGLAFACGSWDVQCRAARTAVRHSDRFSPMGAEAVREALPLLPASVAGSVAAAFGDQALATAGS
;
A
#
# COMPACT_ATOMS: atom_id res chain seq x y z
N MET A 1 -10.68 -39.65 32.49
CA MET A 1 -9.73 -38.63 31.99
C MET A 1 -10.51 -37.35 31.85
N SER A 2 -10.09 -36.29 32.53
CA SER A 2 -10.79 -35.00 32.49
C SER A 2 -10.62 -34.30 31.13
N ALA A 3 -11.45 -33.30 30.82
CA ALA A 3 -11.31 -32.57 29.56
C ALA A 3 -9.95 -31.85 29.49
N TRP A 4 -9.50 -31.30 30.62
CA TRP A 4 -8.18 -30.69 30.74
C TRP A 4 -7.04 -31.68 30.51
N GLU A 5 -7.09 -32.88 31.12
CA GLU A 5 -6.06 -33.90 30.91
C GLU A 5 -5.94 -34.30 29.44
N SER A 6 -7.08 -34.43 28.75
CA SER A 6 -7.12 -34.77 27.33
C SER A 6 -6.53 -33.67 26.46
N VAL A 7 -6.82 -32.39 26.74
CA VAL A 7 -6.27 -31.26 25.98
C VAL A 7 -4.78 -31.11 26.27
N ARG A 8 -4.37 -31.20 27.54
CA ARG A 8 -2.95 -31.16 27.95
C ARG A 8 -2.12 -32.26 27.28
N ALA A 9 -2.67 -33.46 27.13
CA ALA A 9 -2.01 -34.52 26.38
C ALA A 9 -1.83 -34.16 24.89
N ALA A 10 -2.81 -33.52 24.26
CA ALA A 10 -2.72 -33.07 22.87
C ALA A 10 -1.74 -31.89 22.68
N LEU A 11 -1.65 -30.99 23.67
CA LEU A 11 -0.65 -29.92 23.69
C LEU A 11 0.79 -30.46 23.71
N ALA A 12 1.00 -31.64 24.27
CA ALA A 12 2.32 -32.27 24.31
C ALA A 12 2.75 -32.89 22.97
N THR A 13 1.81 -33.17 22.04
CA THR A 13 2.10 -33.89 20.79
C THR A 13 2.52 -33.00 19.62
N ASP A 14 2.55 -31.67 19.82
CA ASP A 14 2.92 -30.68 18.79
C ASP A 14 2.10 -30.73 17.49
N ASP A 15 0.88 -31.28 17.60
CA ASP A 15 -0.03 -31.49 16.48
C ASP A 15 -1.23 -30.56 16.65
N VAL A 16 -1.14 -29.40 16.01
CA VAL A 16 -2.17 -28.35 16.08
C VAL A 16 -3.49 -28.79 15.48
N THR A 17 -3.47 -29.66 14.47
CA THR A 17 -4.68 -30.16 13.81
C THR A 17 -5.42 -31.13 14.73
N ARG A 18 -4.69 -32.04 15.38
CA ARG A 18 -5.25 -32.96 16.37
C ARG A 18 -5.76 -32.24 17.60
N LEU A 19 -5.06 -31.19 18.07
CA LEU A 19 -5.54 -30.33 19.13
C LEU A 19 -6.85 -29.64 18.73
N ALA A 20 -6.91 -29.03 17.55
CA ALA A 20 -8.11 -28.35 17.05
C ALA A 20 -9.31 -29.30 17.00
N ALA A 21 -9.12 -30.52 16.47
CA ALA A 21 -10.16 -31.55 16.43
C ALA A 21 -10.64 -31.94 17.84
N ARG A 22 -9.71 -32.10 18.80
CA ARG A 22 -10.03 -32.42 20.19
C ARG A 22 -10.81 -31.30 20.87
N VAL A 23 -10.39 -30.05 20.67
CA VAL A 23 -11.01 -28.87 21.27
C VAL A 23 -12.40 -28.62 20.68
N ALA A 24 -12.57 -28.79 19.37
CA ALA A 24 -13.87 -28.66 18.70
C ALA A 24 -14.89 -29.69 19.18
N ALA A 25 -14.44 -30.87 19.63
CA ALA A 25 -15.28 -31.94 20.15
C ALA A 25 -15.68 -31.79 21.64
N LEU A 26 -15.17 -30.77 22.34
CA LEU A 26 -15.53 -30.54 23.75
C LEU A 26 -16.99 -30.08 23.88
N ASP A 27 -17.65 -30.51 24.95
CA ASP A 27 -18.92 -29.95 25.39
C ASP A 27 -18.72 -28.64 26.17
N ASP A 28 -19.81 -27.99 26.59
CA ASP A 28 -19.73 -26.73 27.34
C ASP A 28 -19.02 -26.88 28.69
N ALA A 29 -19.20 -28.00 29.37
CA ALA A 29 -18.55 -28.28 30.65
C ALA A 29 -17.04 -28.43 30.46
N GLY A 30 -16.61 -29.24 29.49
CA GLY A 30 -15.21 -29.45 29.14
C GLY A 30 -14.54 -28.17 28.63
N ARG A 31 -15.23 -27.35 27.84
CA ARG A 31 -14.72 -26.03 27.43
C ARG A 31 -14.43 -25.13 28.63
N ARG A 32 -15.35 -25.06 29.60
CA ARG A 32 -15.16 -24.28 30.84
C ARG A 32 -14.01 -24.82 31.69
N GLU A 33 -13.91 -26.13 31.83
CA GLU A 33 -12.80 -26.79 32.55
C GLU A 33 -11.45 -26.41 31.94
N VAL A 34 -11.30 -26.55 30.63
CA VAL A 34 -10.05 -26.23 29.92
C VAL A 34 -9.75 -24.73 29.98
N ALA A 35 -10.75 -23.87 29.76
CA ALA A 35 -10.60 -22.42 29.82
C ALA A 35 -10.09 -21.92 31.18
N ALA A 36 -10.47 -22.58 32.28
CA ALA A 36 -10.00 -22.24 33.62
C ALA A 36 -8.54 -22.63 33.86
N ALA A 37 -8.10 -23.77 33.31
CA ALA A 37 -6.76 -24.30 33.52
C ALA A 37 -5.71 -23.74 32.54
N LEU A 38 -6.11 -23.41 31.31
CA LEU A 38 -5.20 -23.04 30.22
C LEU A 38 -4.28 -21.84 30.53
N PRO A 39 -4.74 -20.73 31.15
CA PRO A 39 -3.86 -19.59 31.45
C PRO A 39 -2.68 -19.96 32.36
N GLY A 40 -2.88 -20.87 33.31
CA GLY A 40 -1.84 -21.34 34.23
C GLY A 40 -0.82 -22.28 33.59
N HIS A 41 -1.09 -22.78 32.38
CA HIS A 41 -0.22 -23.72 31.68
C HIS A 41 0.80 -23.05 30.75
N ILE A 42 0.64 -21.75 30.44
CA ILE A 42 1.50 -21.03 29.49
C ILE A 42 2.99 -21.13 29.85
N SER A 43 3.35 -20.87 31.11
CA SER A 43 4.74 -20.93 31.55
C SER A 43 5.33 -22.34 31.41
N ALA A 44 4.52 -23.38 31.65
CA ALA A 44 4.95 -24.76 31.47
C ALA A 44 5.12 -25.12 29.99
N ALA A 45 4.18 -24.71 29.13
CA ALA A 45 4.27 -24.92 27.68
C ALA A 45 5.52 -24.24 27.09
N ARG A 46 5.77 -22.99 27.49
CA ARG A 46 6.97 -22.23 27.09
C ARG A 46 8.26 -22.93 27.54
N ALA A 47 8.36 -23.32 28.81
CA ALA A 47 9.54 -24.02 29.31
C ALA A 47 9.80 -25.35 28.59
N GLN A 48 8.74 -26.07 28.21
CA GLN A 48 8.86 -27.30 27.41
C GLN A 48 9.35 -27.02 25.99
N ALA A 49 8.85 -25.96 25.34
CA ALA A 49 9.32 -25.55 24.02
C ALA A 49 10.80 -25.13 24.05
N GLU A 50 11.21 -24.32 25.03
CA GLU A 50 12.61 -23.92 25.23
C GLU A 50 13.53 -25.14 25.46
N ALA A 51 13.10 -26.11 26.26
CA ALA A 51 13.88 -27.34 26.47
C ALA A 51 14.03 -28.19 25.20
N ARG A 52 12.99 -28.25 24.35
CA ARG A 52 13.05 -28.96 23.06
C ARG A 52 14.00 -28.28 22.09
N LEU A 53 13.92 -26.95 21.98
CA LEU A 53 14.82 -26.17 21.14
C LEU A 53 16.28 -26.42 21.54
N GLN A 54 16.58 -26.33 22.84
CA GLN A 54 17.93 -26.63 23.36
C GLN A 54 18.38 -28.07 23.07
N ALA A 55 17.47 -29.06 23.14
CA ALA A 55 17.80 -30.45 22.82
C ALA A 55 18.09 -30.64 21.32
N LYS A 56 17.33 -29.97 20.44
CA LYS A 56 17.59 -29.96 18.99
C LYS A 56 18.90 -29.27 18.66
N GLU A 57 19.17 -28.10 19.24
CA GLU A 57 20.44 -27.39 19.08
C GLU A 57 21.63 -28.26 19.49
N ARG A 58 21.55 -28.97 20.63
CA ARG A 58 22.56 -29.95 21.03
C ARG A 58 22.74 -31.05 20.00
N THR A 59 21.65 -31.67 19.56
CA THR A 59 21.68 -32.73 18.55
C THR A 59 22.28 -32.24 17.23
N ARG A 60 21.97 -31.01 16.80
CA ARG A 60 22.53 -30.36 15.61
C ARG A 60 24.02 -30.10 15.79
N ARG A 61 24.43 -29.55 16.93
CA ARG A 61 25.83 -29.31 17.26
C ARG A 61 26.63 -30.60 17.24
N ASP A 62 26.14 -31.66 17.88
CA ASP A 62 26.79 -32.97 17.90
C ASP A 62 26.87 -33.58 16.49
N SER A 63 25.84 -33.38 15.67
CA SER A 63 25.81 -33.86 14.27
C SER A 63 26.71 -33.03 13.35
N ALA A 64 26.85 -31.72 13.60
CA ALA A 64 27.79 -30.86 12.89
C ALA A 64 29.23 -31.19 13.27
N GLU A 65 29.49 -31.43 14.56
CA GLU A 65 30.80 -31.83 15.06
C GLU A 65 31.24 -33.18 14.48
N ARG A 66 30.36 -34.20 14.48
CA ARG A 66 30.62 -35.49 13.82
C ARG A 66 30.96 -35.34 12.34
N ARG A 67 30.17 -34.56 11.58
CA ARG A 67 30.43 -34.31 10.15
C ARG A 67 31.75 -33.56 9.91
N SER A 68 32.11 -32.64 10.81
CA SER A 68 33.39 -31.94 10.78
C SER A 68 34.57 -32.90 11.01
N GLN A 69 34.47 -33.77 12.02
CA GLN A 69 35.47 -34.80 12.31
C GLN A 69 35.65 -35.78 11.16
N GLU A 70 34.57 -36.24 10.52
CA GLU A 70 34.61 -37.12 9.36
C GLU A 70 35.30 -36.45 8.15
N ARG A 71 34.96 -35.19 7.85
CA ARG A 71 35.61 -34.42 6.78
C ARG A 71 37.09 -34.19 7.06
N TRP A 72 37.46 -33.90 8.31
CA TRP A 72 38.85 -33.75 8.71
C TRP A 72 39.63 -35.05 8.51
N ALA A 73 39.06 -36.20 8.89
CA ALA A 73 39.70 -37.50 8.69
C ALA A 73 39.90 -37.84 7.20
N LEU A 74 38.94 -37.50 6.34
CA LEU A 74 39.07 -37.66 4.88
C LEU A 74 40.17 -36.77 4.31
N PHE A 75 40.23 -35.51 4.73
CA PHE A 75 41.27 -34.57 4.35
C PHE A 75 42.66 -35.10 4.72
N GLN A 76 42.84 -35.57 5.96
CA GLN A 76 44.11 -36.14 6.42
C GLN A 76 44.54 -37.33 5.57
N ARG A 77 43.61 -38.26 5.26
CA ARG A 77 43.89 -39.40 4.36
C ARG A 77 44.27 -38.97 2.94
N GLU A 78 43.70 -37.89 2.42
CA GLU A 78 44.05 -37.35 1.09
C GLU A 78 45.44 -36.70 1.11
N ALA A 79 45.70 -35.89 2.13
CA ALA A 79 46.97 -35.20 2.32
C ALA A 79 48.14 -36.19 2.47
N ASP A 80 47.93 -37.27 3.23
CA ASP A 80 48.91 -38.35 3.40
C ASP A 80 49.16 -39.09 2.07
N ARG A 81 48.09 -39.41 1.32
CA ARG A 81 48.21 -40.08 0.01
C ARG A 81 48.98 -39.23 -1.01
N ARG A 82 48.81 -37.91 -0.97
CA ARG A 82 49.46 -36.97 -1.90
C ARG A 82 50.80 -36.45 -1.40
N GLY A 83 51.21 -36.80 -0.17
CA GLY A 83 52.47 -36.34 0.42
C GLY A 83 52.53 -34.83 0.62
N TRP A 84 51.41 -34.19 0.98
CA TRP A 84 51.38 -32.73 1.17
C TRP A 84 52.22 -32.29 2.38
N THR A 85 53.03 -31.24 2.17
CA THR A 85 53.72 -30.52 3.25
C THR A 85 52.72 -29.80 4.16
N GLN A 86 53.12 -29.49 5.40
CA GLN A 86 52.24 -28.83 6.37
C GLN A 86 51.65 -27.52 5.84
N GLU A 87 52.48 -26.68 5.21
CA GLU A 87 52.06 -25.41 4.62
C GLU A 87 51.01 -25.60 3.52
N ARG A 88 51.12 -26.67 2.73
CA ARG A 88 50.12 -27.02 1.71
C ARG A 88 48.84 -27.58 2.33
N ARG A 89 48.94 -28.34 3.42
CA ARG A 89 47.76 -28.82 4.17
C ARG A 89 46.94 -27.65 4.69
N ASP A 90 47.59 -26.68 5.32
CA ASP A 90 46.91 -25.52 5.89
C ASP A 90 46.21 -24.70 4.79
N HIS A 91 46.87 -24.47 3.65
CA HIS A 91 46.28 -23.81 2.49
C HIS A 91 45.08 -24.57 1.89
N GLU A 92 45.22 -25.87 1.62
CA GLU A 92 44.17 -26.68 0.99
C GLU A 92 42.96 -26.84 1.93
N TRP A 93 43.19 -26.94 3.25
CA TRP A 93 42.13 -26.99 4.23
C TRP A 93 41.29 -25.71 4.23
N GLU A 94 41.93 -24.54 4.35
CA GLU A 94 41.26 -23.25 4.39
C GLU A 94 40.57 -22.89 3.06
N ALA A 95 41.22 -23.16 1.93
CA ALA A 95 40.70 -22.76 0.61
C ALA A 95 39.57 -23.67 0.10
N HIS A 96 39.62 -24.97 0.41
CA HIS A 96 38.77 -25.95 -0.30
C HIS A 96 37.96 -26.87 0.61
N TRP A 97 38.35 -27.07 1.87
CA TRP A 97 37.65 -28.00 2.77
C TRP A 97 36.83 -27.30 3.86
N GLN A 98 37.30 -26.16 4.38
CA GLN A 98 36.67 -25.36 5.45
C GLN A 98 35.41 -24.57 5.03
N PRO A 99 35.32 -23.95 3.83
CA PRO A 99 34.14 -23.13 3.47
C PRO A 99 32.83 -23.93 3.43
N GLY A 100 32.90 -25.20 3.05
CA GLY A 100 31.76 -26.11 3.04
C GLY A 100 31.29 -26.57 4.43
N LEU A 101 31.87 -26.10 5.54
CA LEU A 101 31.37 -26.33 6.91
C LEU A 101 30.50 -25.17 7.42
N ARG A 102 30.65 -23.94 6.89
CA ARG A 102 29.94 -22.75 7.38
C ARG A 102 28.50 -22.60 6.87
N LEU A 103 28.19 -23.12 5.68
CA LEU A 103 26.90 -22.89 4.99
C LEU A 103 25.71 -23.70 5.55
N TRP A 104 25.88 -24.54 6.58
CA TRP A 104 24.88 -25.53 7.01
C TRP A 104 24.12 -25.19 8.30
N HIS A 105 24.30 -23.99 8.84
CA HIS A 105 23.85 -23.64 10.20
C HIS A 105 22.52 -22.86 10.27
N GLU A 106 21.96 -22.35 9.17
CA GLU A 106 21.00 -21.23 9.27
C GLU A 106 19.49 -21.54 9.08
N GLU A 107 19.06 -22.71 8.57
CA GLU A 107 17.68 -22.83 8.05
C GLU A 107 16.60 -23.36 9.02
N GLU A 108 16.92 -23.78 10.26
CA GLU A 108 16.06 -24.74 10.98
C GLU A 108 15.75 -24.37 12.46
N GLU A 109 16.21 -23.21 12.96
CA GLU A 109 16.06 -22.75 14.37
C GLU A 109 14.64 -22.26 14.75
N TRP A 110 13.77 -22.02 13.78
CA TRP A 110 12.65 -21.08 13.96
C TRP A 110 11.26 -21.73 14.13
N ASP A 111 11.12 -23.05 13.92
CA ASP A 111 9.80 -23.72 13.91
C ASP A 111 9.20 -23.98 15.31
N ASP A 112 10.02 -24.27 16.33
CA ASP A 112 9.52 -24.74 17.63
C ASP A 112 8.92 -23.62 18.50
N GLU A 113 9.43 -22.39 18.41
CA GLU A 113 8.90 -21.24 19.16
C GLU A 113 7.51 -20.86 18.66
N VAL A 114 7.26 -20.99 17.36
CA VAL A 114 5.96 -20.70 16.74
C VAL A 114 4.94 -21.79 17.05
N ALA A 115 5.35 -23.06 17.06
CA ALA A 115 4.44 -24.20 17.24
C ALA A 115 3.68 -24.17 18.58
N TRP A 116 4.37 -23.95 19.71
CA TRP A 116 3.70 -23.93 21.02
C TRP A 116 2.73 -22.75 21.17
N MET A 117 3.05 -21.60 20.57
CA MET A 117 2.17 -20.42 20.57
C MET A 117 0.89 -20.71 19.78
N GLU A 118 0.99 -21.35 18.62
CA GLU A 118 -0.19 -21.73 17.83
C GLU A 118 -1.08 -22.73 18.55
N LEU A 119 -0.49 -23.73 19.23
CA LEU A 119 -1.25 -24.66 20.08
C LEU A 119 -2.03 -23.90 21.18
N MET A 120 -1.39 -22.96 21.85
CA MET A 120 -2.04 -22.13 22.88
C MET A 120 -3.14 -21.24 22.31
N ARG A 121 -2.92 -20.65 21.13
CA ARG A 121 -3.90 -19.80 20.44
C ARG A 121 -5.14 -20.61 20.07
N VAL A 122 -4.98 -21.78 19.48
CA VAL A 122 -6.07 -22.70 19.10
C VAL A 122 -6.83 -23.20 20.32
N ALA A 123 -6.12 -23.65 21.37
CA ALA A 123 -6.75 -24.12 22.60
C ALA A 123 -7.60 -23.02 23.25
N GLY A 124 -7.08 -21.81 23.37
CA GLY A 124 -7.82 -20.70 23.98
C GLY A 124 -9.00 -20.22 23.13
N ALA A 125 -8.80 -20.07 21.81
CA ALA A 125 -9.86 -19.68 20.88
C ALA A 125 -11.04 -20.66 20.90
N GLY A 126 -10.76 -21.96 20.98
CA GLY A 126 -11.80 -22.98 21.01
C GLY A 126 -12.49 -23.17 22.36
N THR A 127 -11.85 -22.82 23.48
CA THR A 127 -12.38 -23.13 24.83
C THR A 127 -12.98 -21.93 25.56
N LEU A 128 -12.47 -20.71 25.34
CA LEU A 128 -12.99 -19.51 25.98
C LEU A 128 -14.42 -19.22 25.53
N GLY A 129 -15.28 -18.79 26.46
CA GLY A 129 -16.72 -18.68 26.20
C GLY A 129 -17.14 -17.45 25.40
N GLY A 130 -16.54 -16.28 25.70
CA GLY A 130 -16.95 -15.00 25.13
C GLY A 130 -16.00 -14.49 24.04
N PRO A 131 -16.50 -13.77 23.01
CA PRO A 131 -15.64 -13.19 21.96
C PRO A 131 -14.58 -12.25 22.53
N ALA A 132 -14.93 -11.43 23.52
CA ALA A 132 -13.99 -10.52 24.17
C ALA A 132 -12.83 -11.25 24.88
N ALA A 133 -13.11 -12.41 25.50
CA ALA A 133 -12.09 -13.22 26.15
C ALA A 133 -11.13 -13.83 25.12
N VAL A 134 -11.66 -14.30 23.99
CA VAL A 134 -10.85 -14.81 22.86
C VAL A 134 -9.97 -13.70 22.28
N VAL A 135 -10.51 -12.49 22.07
CA VAL A 135 -9.72 -11.33 21.60
C VAL A 135 -8.58 -11.02 22.57
N ALA A 136 -8.87 -10.98 23.87
CA ALA A 136 -7.85 -10.73 24.89
C ALA A 136 -6.76 -11.82 24.88
N TRP A 137 -7.16 -13.09 24.70
CA TRP A 137 -6.26 -14.24 24.61
C TRP A 137 -5.34 -14.17 23.38
N LEU A 138 -5.92 -13.98 22.19
CA LEU A 138 -5.17 -13.92 20.92
C LEU A 138 -4.24 -12.70 20.78
N ASN A 139 -4.40 -11.69 21.64
CA ASN A 139 -3.55 -10.50 21.70
C ASN A 139 -2.64 -10.49 22.95
N ARG A 140 -2.49 -11.63 23.64
CA ARG A 140 -1.51 -11.75 24.74
C ARG A 140 -0.11 -11.64 24.17
N ARG A 141 0.74 -10.86 24.85
CA ARG A 141 2.16 -10.71 24.49
C ARG A 141 2.93 -12.03 24.53
N ASP A 142 2.54 -12.95 25.40
CA ASP A 142 3.16 -14.28 25.49
C ASP A 142 2.92 -15.15 24.23
N LEU A 143 1.90 -14.81 23.42
CA LEU A 143 1.48 -15.55 22.22
C LEU A 143 1.68 -14.75 20.92
N GLU A 144 2.49 -13.69 21.01
CA GLU A 144 2.89 -12.87 19.86
C GLU A 144 4.27 -13.37 19.41
N PRO A 145 4.37 -14.06 18.27
CA PRO A 145 5.65 -14.52 17.75
C PRO A 145 6.48 -13.31 17.31
N TRP A 146 7.80 -13.45 17.39
CA TRP A 146 8.75 -12.42 16.96
C TRP A 146 8.91 -12.35 15.43
N THR A 147 8.36 -13.31 14.68
CA THR A 147 8.54 -13.44 13.22
C THR A 147 7.23 -13.23 12.45
N GLU A 148 7.34 -12.77 11.20
CA GLU A 148 6.25 -12.60 10.24
C GLU A 148 5.98 -13.91 9.45
N GLN A 149 5.90 -15.06 10.14
CA GLN A 149 5.61 -16.34 9.47
C GLN A 149 4.14 -16.39 9.01
N ALA A 150 3.89 -17.11 7.92
CA ALA A 150 2.54 -17.29 7.42
C ALA A 150 1.76 -18.22 8.36
N ASP A 151 0.94 -17.62 9.23
CA ASP A 151 0.05 -18.37 10.11
C ASP A 151 -0.87 -19.31 9.32
N ASP A 152 -0.82 -20.60 9.65
CA ASP A 152 -1.88 -21.54 9.27
C ASP A 152 -3.13 -21.23 10.10
N LEU A 153 -4.13 -20.66 9.46
CA LEU A 153 -5.39 -20.27 10.11
C LEU A 153 -6.37 -21.44 10.23
N GLU A 154 -6.17 -22.54 9.49
CA GLU A 154 -7.12 -23.65 9.41
C GLU A 154 -7.47 -24.24 10.80
N PRO A 155 -6.51 -24.48 11.71
CA PRO A 155 -6.83 -24.97 13.06
C PRO A 155 -7.67 -23.98 13.87
N LEU A 156 -7.42 -22.67 13.75
CA LEU A 156 -8.20 -21.63 14.40
C LEU A 156 -9.61 -21.55 13.84
N LEU A 157 -9.75 -21.54 12.51
CA LEU A 157 -11.05 -21.51 11.84
C LEU A 157 -11.87 -22.75 12.20
N ARG A 158 -11.25 -23.92 12.29
CA ARG A 158 -11.90 -25.16 12.72
C ARG A 158 -12.50 -25.10 14.12
N VAL A 159 -11.76 -24.56 15.10
CA VAL A 159 -12.30 -24.45 16.48
C VAL A 159 -13.32 -23.32 16.63
N LEU A 160 -13.31 -22.34 15.73
CA LEU A 160 -14.26 -21.23 15.74
C LEU A 160 -15.54 -21.54 14.95
N SER A 161 -15.48 -22.41 13.94
CA SER A 161 -16.63 -22.77 13.09
C SER A 161 -17.76 -23.46 13.85
N VAL A 162 -17.47 -24.11 14.98
CA VAL A 162 -18.48 -24.72 15.87
C VAL A 162 -19.27 -23.69 16.67
N ARG A 163 -18.85 -22.41 16.68
CA ARG A 163 -19.52 -21.34 17.41
C ARG A 163 -20.69 -20.76 16.60
N PRO A 164 -21.74 -20.22 17.23
CA PRO A 164 -22.83 -19.57 16.51
C PRO A 164 -22.35 -18.40 15.63
N ALA A 165 -22.99 -18.19 14.47
CA ALA A 165 -22.60 -17.14 13.51
C ALA A 165 -22.55 -15.73 14.14
N ALA A 166 -23.54 -15.36 14.97
CA ALA A 166 -23.55 -14.08 15.67
C ALA A 166 -22.36 -13.91 16.63
N TRP A 167 -21.88 -14.99 17.24
CA TRP A 167 -20.70 -14.98 18.10
C TRP A 167 -19.43 -14.78 17.27
N GLN A 168 -19.32 -15.45 16.12
CA GLN A 168 -18.18 -15.32 15.20
C GLN A 168 -18.10 -13.90 14.62
N ALA A 169 -19.23 -13.31 14.28
CA ALA A 169 -19.34 -11.92 13.82
C ALA A 169 -18.86 -10.92 14.88
N ASP A 170 -19.29 -11.06 16.14
CA ASP A 170 -18.82 -10.19 17.24
C ASP A 170 -17.31 -10.36 17.47
N LEU A 171 -16.80 -11.59 17.39
CA LEU A 171 -15.36 -11.84 17.46
C LEU A 171 -14.62 -11.10 16.34
N ALA A 172 -15.05 -11.24 15.09
CA ALA A 172 -14.42 -10.58 13.95
C ALA A 172 -14.39 -9.06 14.11
N ALA A 173 -15.52 -8.43 14.46
CA ALA A 173 -15.60 -6.99 14.65
C ALA A 173 -14.67 -6.49 15.78
N ARG A 174 -14.54 -7.25 16.88
CA ARG A 174 -13.63 -6.92 17.98
C ARG A 174 -12.16 -7.08 17.60
N LEU A 175 -11.80 -8.12 16.84
CA LEU A 175 -10.44 -8.31 16.34
C LEU A 175 -10.03 -7.13 15.44
N VAL A 176 -10.92 -6.71 14.53
CA VAL A 176 -10.71 -5.53 13.68
C VAL A 176 -10.45 -4.28 14.53
N ARG A 177 -11.36 -3.94 15.45
CA ARG A 177 -11.23 -2.74 16.29
C ARG A 177 -10.02 -2.77 17.23
N ARG A 178 -9.54 -3.95 17.60
CA ARG A 178 -8.39 -4.12 18.49
C ARG A 178 -7.05 -3.97 17.77
N ALA A 179 -7.01 -4.20 16.46
CA ALA A 179 -5.81 -4.12 15.65
C ALA A 179 -5.32 -2.68 15.55
N ARG A 180 -4.03 -2.46 15.87
CA ARG A 180 -3.43 -1.12 15.83
C ARG A 180 -2.89 -0.74 14.46
N ASN A 181 -2.55 -1.73 13.63
CA ASN A 181 -1.99 -1.55 12.31
C ASN A 181 -2.25 -2.82 11.47
N ALA A 182 -1.97 -2.73 10.17
CA ALA A 182 -2.24 -3.80 9.22
C ALA A 182 -1.39 -5.06 9.40
N ARG A 183 -0.28 -4.97 10.16
CA ARG A 183 0.58 -6.11 10.50
C ARG A 183 0.04 -6.93 11.66
N ASN A 184 -1.05 -6.50 12.31
CA ASN A 184 -1.65 -7.31 13.35
C ASN A 184 -2.15 -8.63 12.75
N ARG A 185 -1.51 -9.74 13.11
CA ARG A 185 -1.77 -11.07 12.57
C ARG A 185 -3.23 -11.52 12.68
N ASN A 186 -3.95 -11.03 13.70
CA ASN A 186 -5.35 -11.36 13.90
C ASN A 186 -6.30 -10.73 12.87
N LEU A 187 -5.84 -9.76 12.07
CA LEU A 187 -6.64 -9.20 10.96
C LEU A 187 -6.91 -10.23 9.87
N ARG A 188 -5.99 -11.17 9.61
CA ARG A 188 -6.22 -12.25 8.64
C ARG A 188 -7.34 -13.17 9.11
N LEU A 189 -7.32 -13.57 10.39
CA LEU A 189 -8.41 -14.33 11.00
C LEU A 189 -9.73 -13.56 10.95
N ALA A 190 -9.71 -12.25 11.24
CA ALA A 190 -10.91 -11.42 11.18
C ALA A 190 -11.50 -11.36 9.76
N LEU A 191 -10.68 -11.25 8.72
CA LEU A 191 -11.13 -11.28 7.33
C LEU A 191 -11.82 -12.60 6.98
N GLU A 192 -11.26 -13.74 7.37
CA GLU A 192 -11.89 -15.04 7.12
C GLU A 192 -13.24 -15.19 7.85
N LEU A 193 -13.32 -14.73 9.11
CA LEU A 193 -14.57 -14.75 9.86
C LEU A 193 -15.62 -13.81 9.25
N LEU A 194 -15.20 -12.64 8.74
CA LEU A 194 -16.10 -11.71 8.03
C LEU A 194 -16.62 -12.34 6.73
N ARG A 195 -15.76 -13.02 5.96
CA ARG A 195 -16.17 -13.76 4.75
C ARG A 195 -17.19 -14.85 5.06
N ALA A 196 -16.91 -15.66 6.08
CA ALA A 196 -17.78 -16.79 6.45
C ALA A 196 -19.17 -16.35 6.95
N ASN A 197 -19.27 -15.16 7.57
CA ASN A 197 -20.51 -14.69 8.18
C ASN A 197 -21.22 -13.60 7.37
N GLY A 198 -20.62 -13.09 6.29
CA GLY A 198 -21.22 -12.07 5.41
C GLY A 198 -21.54 -10.74 6.11
N VAL A 199 -20.86 -10.44 7.22
CA VAL A 199 -21.12 -9.23 8.01
C VAL A 199 -20.35 -8.05 7.42
N THR A 200 -21.00 -6.89 7.34
CA THR A 200 -20.35 -5.65 6.92
C THR A 200 -19.15 -5.35 7.82
N PRO A 201 -17.93 -5.31 7.27
CA PRO A 201 -16.74 -4.99 8.03
C PRO A 201 -16.84 -3.62 8.72
N PRO A 202 -16.32 -3.46 9.95
CA PRO A 202 -16.18 -2.14 10.56
C PRO A 202 -15.29 -1.21 9.71
N GLU A 203 -15.61 0.08 9.69
CA GLU A 203 -14.74 1.09 9.07
C GLU A 203 -13.40 1.17 9.81
N HIS A 204 -12.35 0.62 9.19
CA HIS A 204 -11.03 0.51 9.82
C HIS A 204 -9.93 0.40 8.75
N ASP A 205 -9.15 1.45 8.56
CA ASP A 205 -8.13 1.52 7.51
C ASP A 205 -7.10 0.36 7.58
N PRO A 206 -6.58 -0.04 8.75
CA PRO A 206 -5.71 -1.20 8.84
C PRO A 206 -6.31 -2.51 8.31
N LEU A 207 -7.64 -2.67 8.37
CA LEU A 207 -8.32 -3.85 7.81
C LEU A 207 -8.24 -3.83 6.28
N VAL A 208 -8.50 -2.67 5.67
CA VAL A 208 -8.42 -2.48 4.21
C VAL A 208 -6.99 -2.74 3.73
N VAL A 209 -5.99 -2.25 4.47
CA VAL A 209 -4.58 -2.50 4.17
C VAL A 209 -4.20 -3.97 4.33
N ALA A 210 -4.73 -4.67 5.33
CA ALA A 210 -4.50 -6.11 5.51
C ALA A 210 -5.14 -6.93 4.38
N TRP A 211 -6.35 -6.56 3.96
CA TRP A 211 -7.02 -7.16 2.80
C TRP A 211 -6.25 -6.91 1.49
N ALA A 212 -5.81 -5.67 1.27
CA ALA A 212 -4.99 -5.29 0.12
C ALA A 212 -3.59 -5.93 0.11
N SER A 213 -3.05 -6.29 1.27
CA SER A 213 -1.75 -6.98 1.35
C SER A 213 -1.80 -8.45 0.93
N GLY A 214 -2.99 -9.05 0.81
CA GLY A 214 -3.13 -10.40 0.26
C GLY A 214 -2.80 -10.44 -1.24
N ALA A 215 -2.33 -11.57 -1.74
CA ALA A 215 -2.13 -11.78 -3.18
C ALA A 215 -3.47 -12.08 -3.84
N PRO A 216 -4.04 -11.16 -4.64
CA PRO A 216 -5.36 -11.37 -5.22
C PRO A 216 -5.28 -12.28 -6.44
N THR A 217 -6.27 -13.16 -6.59
CA THR A 217 -6.57 -13.76 -7.89
C THR A 217 -7.96 -13.30 -8.30
N ALA A 218 -8.21 -13.14 -9.60
CA ALA A 218 -9.53 -12.76 -10.10
C ALA A 218 -10.61 -13.74 -9.63
N ARG A 219 -10.30 -15.03 -9.63
CA ARG A 219 -11.20 -16.06 -9.09
C ARG A 219 -11.52 -15.84 -7.60
N ALA A 220 -10.50 -15.67 -6.75
CA ALA A 220 -10.72 -15.49 -5.32
C ALA A 220 -11.50 -14.22 -5.01
N LEU A 221 -11.21 -13.10 -5.69
CA LEU A 221 -11.93 -11.85 -5.45
C LEU A 221 -13.37 -11.87 -5.99
N ARG A 222 -13.63 -12.55 -7.10
CA ARG A 222 -14.99 -12.70 -7.64
C ARG A 222 -15.93 -13.37 -6.63
N ASP A 223 -15.40 -14.35 -5.91
CA ASP A 223 -16.14 -15.10 -4.89
C ASP A 223 -16.03 -14.45 -3.49
N ASP A 224 -15.28 -13.34 -3.32
CA ASP A 224 -15.06 -12.69 -2.02
C ASP A 224 -16.25 -11.77 -1.67
N PRO A 225 -17.06 -12.09 -0.65
CA PRO A 225 -18.20 -11.26 -0.25
C PRO A 225 -17.76 -9.89 0.30
N LEU A 226 -16.49 -9.72 0.64
CA LEU A 226 -15.95 -8.44 1.11
C LEU A 226 -15.56 -7.50 -0.02
N LEU A 227 -15.41 -7.99 -1.26
CA LEU A 227 -15.05 -7.18 -2.42
C LEU A 227 -15.92 -5.92 -2.58
N PRO A 228 -17.27 -6.00 -2.61
CA PRO A 228 -18.11 -4.81 -2.83
C PRO A 228 -18.00 -3.77 -1.71
N VAL A 229 -17.60 -4.16 -0.49
CA VAL A 229 -17.48 -3.25 0.65
C VAL A 229 -16.06 -2.69 0.78
N LEU A 230 -15.04 -3.52 0.60
CA LEU A 230 -13.64 -3.14 0.81
C LEU A 230 -13.00 -2.48 -0.42
N LEU A 231 -13.48 -2.77 -1.64
CA LEU A 231 -12.91 -2.18 -2.84
C LEU A 231 -13.14 -0.66 -2.93
N PRO A 232 -14.33 -0.08 -2.66
CA PRO A 232 -14.46 1.37 -2.58
C PRO A 232 -13.55 1.99 -1.51
N ARG A 233 -13.46 1.32 -0.34
CA ARG A 233 -12.61 1.74 0.78
C ARG A 233 -11.11 1.68 0.46
N LEU A 234 -10.68 0.87 -0.50
CA LEU A 234 -9.29 0.79 -0.97
C LEU A 234 -8.80 2.16 -1.48
N PHE A 235 -9.69 2.98 -2.05
CA PHE A 235 -9.38 4.33 -2.54
C PHE A 235 -9.43 5.42 -1.46
N GLU A 236 -9.90 5.10 -0.26
CA GLU A 236 -10.11 6.06 0.82
C GLU A 236 -9.16 5.83 2.00
N ALA A 237 -8.84 4.56 2.27
CA ALA A 237 -8.09 4.14 3.44
C ALA A 237 -6.62 4.59 3.39
N GLU A 238 -6.14 5.11 4.52
CA GLU A 238 -4.75 5.49 4.67
C GLU A 238 -3.84 4.25 4.73
N GLY A 239 -2.64 4.36 4.14
CA GLY A 239 -1.64 3.28 4.11
C GLY A 239 -1.76 2.27 2.98
N VAL A 240 -2.88 2.22 2.23
CA VAL A 240 -3.04 1.32 1.06
C VAL A 240 -1.98 1.60 0.00
N GLY A 241 -1.74 2.88 -0.30
CA GLY A 241 -0.73 3.30 -1.27
C GLY A 241 0.67 2.78 -0.93
N ARG A 242 1.02 2.77 0.36
CA ARG A 242 2.27 2.19 0.85
C ARG A 242 2.29 0.67 0.69
N ALA A 243 1.21 -0.04 1.01
CA ALA A 243 1.14 -1.49 0.86
C ALA A 243 1.30 -1.93 -0.60
N LEU A 244 0.70 -1.20 -1.54
CA LEU A 244 0.69 -1.52 -2.96
C LEU A 244 1.79 -0.81 -3.78
N ARG A 245 2.72 -0.09 -3.15
CA ARG A 245 3.73 0.75 -3.85
C ARG A 245 4.62 -0.01 -4.84
N HIS A 246 4.80 -1.31 -4.60
CA HIS A 246 5.68 -2.18 -5.39
C HIS A 246 4.99 -2.81 -6.60
N GLU A 247 3.67 -2.66 -6.73
CA GLU A 247 2.89 -3.17 -7.85
C GLU A 247 3.30 -2.55 -9.18
N LYS A 248 3.64 -3.36 -10.18
CA LYS A 248 4.16 -2.88 -11.47
C LYS A 248 3.07 -2.93 -12.54
N ALA A 249 2.97 -1.87 -13.33
CA ALA A 249 2.08 -1.83 -14.50
C ALA A 249 2.63 -2.57 -15.72
N ALA A 250 3.94 -2.86 -15.76
CA ALA A 250 4.58 -3.59 -16.85
C ALA A 250 5.82 -4.37 -16.35
N PRO A 251 5.93 -5.68 -16.64
CA PRO A 251 4.86 -6.54 -17.16
C PRO A 251 3.73 -6.68 -16.13
N LEU A 252 2.48 -6.79 -16.59
CA LEU A 252 1.35 -7.14 -15.74
C LEU A 252 1.45 -8.64 -15.39
N ALA A 253 2.00 -8.93 -14.22
CA ALA A 253 2.12 -10.29 -13.75
C ALA A 253 0.79 -10.81 -13.18
N ALA A 254 0.46 -12.07 -13.45
CA ALA A 254 -0.66 -12.73 -12.80
C ALA A 254 -0.49 -12.70 -11.28
N GLY A 255 -1.58 -12.51 -10.55
CA GLY A 255 -1.56 -12.40 -9.08
C GLY A 255 -1.25 -11.01 -8.54
N THR A 256 -1.06 -10.01 -9.40
CA THR A 256 -0.98 -8.58 -9.00
C THR A 256 -2.36 -7.95 -8.87
N TRP A 257 -2.49 -6.91 -8.04
CA TRP A 257 -3.72 -6.14 -7.93
C TRP A 257 -4.10 -5.46 -9.25
N LEU A 258 -3.13 -4.88 -9.96
CA LEU A 258 -3.40 -4.21 -11.24
C LEU A 258 -3.93 -5.18 -12.28
N ALA A 259 -3.30 -6.36 -12.46
CA ALA A 259 -3.78 -7.36 -13.38
C ALA A 259 -5.16 -7.91 -12.96
N THR A 260 -5.37 -8.12 -11.66
CA THR A 260 -6.63 -8.64 -11.15
C THR A 260 -7.78 -7.67 -11.35
N LEU A 261 -7.60 -6.39 -11.02
CA LEU A 261 -8.64 -5.36 -11.24
C LEU A 261 -8.98 -5.20 -12.72
N ARG A 262 -7.98 -5.31 -13.62
CA ARG A 262 -8.23 -5.27 -15.06
C ARG A 262 -9.07 -6.45 -15.53
N VAL A 263 -8.82 -7.66 -15.03
CA VAL A 263 -9.65 -8.83 -15.34
C VAL A 263 -11.08 -8.62 -14.82
N LEU A 264 -11.23 -8.22 -13.56
CA LEU A 264 -12.56 -8.01 -12.94
C LEU A 264 -13.36 -6.89 -13.63
N GLU A 265 -12.69 -5.83 -14.10
CA GLU A 265 -13.32 -4.76 -14.89
C GLU A 265 -13.75 -5.25 -16.28
N SER A 266 -12.90 -6.02 -16.97
CA SER A 266 -13.25 -6.61 -18.27
C SER A 266 -14.41 -7.61 -18.21
N GLU A 267 -14.58 -8.28 -17.06
CA GLU A 267 -15.69 -9.20 -16.78
C GLU A 267 -16.96 -8.47 -16.31
N GLY A 268 -16.89 -7.17 -16.02
CA GLY A 268 -18.00 -6.38 -15.47
C GLY A 268 -18.31 -6.66 -14.00
N THR A 269 -17.49 -7.46 -13.30
CA THR A 269 -17.65 -7.69 -11.85
C THR A 269 -17.35 -6.41 -11.07
N VAL A 270 -16.40 -5.60 -11.56
CA VAL A 270 -16.03 -4.31 -10.99
C VAL A 270 -16.36 -3.22 -12.00
N SER A 271 -17.12 -2.21 -11.57
CA SER A 271 -17.46 -1.08 -12.42
C SER A 271 -16.23 -0.24 -12.76
N ARG A 272 -16.05 0.00 -14.06
CA ARG A 272 -15.03 0.92 -14.60
C ARG A 272 -15.17 2.33 -14.03
N GLU A 273 -16.40 2.84 -13.97
CA GLU A 273 -16.73 4.14 -13.37
C GLU A 273 -16.31 4.20 -11.90
N MET A 274 -16.58 3.14 -11.12
CA MET A 274 -16.18 3.09 -9.71
C MET A 274 -14.65 3.15 -9.53
N LEU A 275 -13.89 2.47 -10.40
CA LEU A 275 -12.42 2.51 -10.35
C LEU A 275 -11.89 3.90 -10.73
N LEU A 276 -12.45 4.54 -11.76
CA LEU A 276 -12.05 5.89 -12.19
C LEU A 276 -12.36 6.92 -11.11
N ASP A 277 -13.59 6.93 -10.58
CA ASP A 277 -13.99 7.84 -9.52
C ASP A 277 -13.20 7.58 -8.25
N GLY A 278 -12.91 6.32 -7.95
CA GLY A 278 -12.04 5.91 -6.85
C GLY A 278 -10.64 6.51 -6.97
N CYS A 279 -10.01 6.39 -8.14
CA CYS A 279 -8.70 7.01 -8.41
C CYS A 279 -8.73 8.52 -8.21
N LEU A 280 -9.73 9.22 -8.78
CA LEU A 280 -9.85 10.68 -8.65
C LEU A 280 -10.09 11.11 -7.20
N ARG A 281 -11.00 10.45 -6.47
CA ARG A 281 -11.20 10.69 -5.02
C ARG A 281 -9.89 10.48 -4.25
N ARG A 282 -9.13 9.43 -4.56
CA ARG A 282 -7.84 9.17 -3.89
C ARG A 282 -6.82 10.28 -4.18
N PHE A 283 -6.75 10.78 -5.40
CA PHE A 283 -5.86 11.87 -5.79
C PHE A 283 -6.24 13.20 -5.12
N LEU A 284 -7.54 13.53 -5.08
CA LEU A 284 -8.06 14.74 -4.44
C LEU A 284 -7.84 14.76 -2.92
N ARG A 285 -7.82 13.59 -2.27
CA ARG A 285 -7.43 13.45 -0.85
C ARG A 285 -5.95 13.77 -0.60
N GLY A 286 -5.11 13.80 -1.64
CA GLY A 286 -3.69 14.08 -1.53
C GLY A 286 -2.85 12.92 -1.00
N GLY A 287 -1.55 13.14 -0.85
CA GLY A 287 -0.58 12.13 -0.43
C GLY A 287 0.77 12.32 -1.12
N THR A 288 1.75 11.47 -0.79
CA THR A 288 3.05 11.51 -1.49
C THR A 288 2.94 10.88 -2.87
N ALA A 289 3.84 11.24 -3.79
CA ALA A 289 3.93 10.60 -5.11
C ALA A 289 4.12 9.08 -5.01
N THR A 290 4.76 8.58 -3.93
CA THR A 290 4.93 7.15 -3.69
C THR A 290 3.63 6.47 -3.29
N ASP A 291 2.82 7.11 -2.45
CA ASP A 291 1.54 6.55 -2.00
C ASP A 291 0.48 6.57 -3.13
N LEU A 292 0.52 7.58 -4.01
CA LEU A 292 -0.43 7.69 -5.14
C LEU A 292 -0.01 6.86 -6.37
N ARG A 293 1.19 6.28 -6.37
CA ARG A 293 1.78 5.58 -7.52
C ARG A 293 0.92 4.42 -8.02
N PHE A 294 0.39 3.60 -7.11
CA PHE A 294 -0.47 2.47 -7.47
C PHE A 294 -1.73 2.95 -8.20
N PHE A 295 -2.37 3.99 -7.67
CA PHE A 295 -3.60 4.56 -8.22
C PHE A 295 -3.38 5.26 -9.56
N ALA A 296 -2.26 5.97 -9.72
CA ALA A 296 -1.87 6.54 -11.02
C ALA A 296 -1.67 5.45 -12.09
N ARG A 297 -1.02 4.34 -11.73
CA ARG A 297 -0.86 3.18 -12.61
C ARG A 297 -2.19 2.51 -12.96
N LEU A 298 -3.08 2.38 -11.98
CA LEU A 298 -4.43 1.85 -12.19
C LEU A 298 -5.23 2.76 -13.13
N HIS A 299 -5.16 4.07 -12.92
CA HIS A 299 -5.80 5.06 -13.78
C HIS A 299 -5.28 4.98 -15.23
N ASP A 300 -3.96 5.00 -15.44
CA ASP A 300 -3.35 4.83 -16.77
C ASP A 300 -3.77 3.48 -17.41
N LEU A 301 -3.89 2.41 -16.62
CA LEU A 301 -4.29 1.07 -17.08
C LEU A 301 -5.77 1.00 -17.51
N ILE A 302 -6.65 1.77 -16.86
CA ILE A 302 -8.05 1.87 -17.26
C ILE A 302 -8.15 2.57 -18.63
N GLU A 303 -7.21 3.46 -18.95
CA GLU A 303 -7.19 4.27 -20.16
C GLU A 303 -8.53 5.02 -20.35
N PRO A 304 -8.81 6.04 -19.52
CA PRO A 304 -10.10 6.73 -19.56
C PRO A 304 -10.36 7.34 -20.94
N ALA A 305 -11.55 7.09 -21.47
CA ALA A 305 -12.01 7.63 -22.75
C ALA A 305 -12.30 9.14 -22.66
N TYR A 306 -12.44 9.78 -23.82
CA TYR A 306 -12.71 11.22 -23.92
C TYR A 306 -13.91 11.63 -23.06
N ASP A 307 -15.07 11.00 -23.26
CA ASP A 307 -16.31 11.32 -22.55
C ASP A 307 -16.20 11.10 -21.04
N GLU A 308 -15.46 10.06 -20.62
CA GLU A 308 -15.23 9.76 -19.20
C GLU A 308 -14.40 10.87 -18.53
N VAL A 309 -13.41 11.41 -19.24
CA VAL A 309 -12.59 12.55 -18.79
C VAL A 309 -13.40 13.84 -18.82
N ALA A 310 -14.15 14.09 -19.90
CA ALA A 310 -14.96 15.29 -20.07
C ALA A 310 -15.99 15.43 -18.95
N ALA A 311 -16.69 14.34 -18.60
CA ALA A 311 -17.64 14.31 -17.48
C ALA A 311 -17.00 14.62 -16.11
N ARG A 312 -15.67 14.47 -15.98
CA ARG A 312 -14.90 14.65 -14.75
C ARG A 312 -13.87 15.78 -14.86
N ALA A 313 -13.98 16.65 -15.86
CA ALA A 313 -12.97 17.66 -16.18
C ALA A 313 -12.61 18.52 -14.96
N ARG A 314 -13.62 18.98 -14.21
CA ARG A 314 -13.45 19.77 -12.99
C ARG A 314 -12.62 19.07 -11.91
N ASP A 315 -12.76 17.75 -11.75
CA ASP A 315 -11.96 17.00 -10.79
C ASP A 315 -10.50 16.94 -11.22
N TYR A 316 -10.21 16.79 -12.52
CA TYR A 316 -8.83 16.89 -13.02
C TYR A 316 -8.23 18.28 -12.86
N VAL A 317 -9.00 19.35 -13.09
CA VAL A 317 -8.54 20.74 -12.86
C VAL A 317 -8.15 20.92 -11.39
N ARG A 318 -8.97 20.43 -10.46
CA ARG A 318 -8.71 20.48 -9.01
C ARG A 318 -7.48 19.68 -8.54
N LEU A 319 -6.96 18.78 -9.37
CA LEU A 319 -5.70 18.08 -9.07
C LEU A 319 -4.47 18.97 -9.34
N LEU A 320 -4.56 19.88 -10.30
CA LEU A 320 -3.44 20.69 -10.75
C LEU A 320 -2.75 21.52 -9.64
N PRO A 321 -3.44 22.18 -8.68
CA PRO A 321 -2.74 23.05 -7.73
C PRO A 321 -1.94 22.29 -6.68
N SER A 322 -2.42 21.13 -6.20
CA SER A 322 -1.88 20.50 -4.98
C SER A 322 -1.47 19.04 -5.13
N ALA A 323 -1.83 18.35 -6.23
CA ALA A 323 -1.39 16.98 -6.43
C ALA A 323 0.14 16.91 -6.62
N PRO A 324 0.80 15.80 -6.25
CA PRO A 324 2.20 15.58 -6.56
C PRO A 324 2.47 15.63 -8.07
N GLY A 325 3.65 16.09 -8.48
CA GLY A 325 4.03 16.32 -9.88
C GLY A 325 3.56 15.24 -10.87
N PRO A 326 3.82 13.93 -10.65
CA PRO A 326 3.36 12.88 -11.57
C PRO A 326 1.84 12.81 -11.76
N VAL A 327 1.05 13.09 -10.72
CA VAL A 327 -0.42 13.10 -10.78
C VAL A 327 -0.92 14.36 -11.46
N ALA A 328 -0.29 15.52 -11.19
CA ALA A 328 -0.60 16.76 -11.90
C ALA A 328 -0.26 16.66 -13.41
N GLU A 329 0.84 16.02 -13.77
CA GLU A 329 1.20 15.73 -15.16
C GLU A 329 0.19 14.79 -15.84
N LEU A 330 -0.29 13.77 -15.12
CA LEU A 330 -1.35 12.88 -15.60
C LEU A 330 -2.64 13.67 -15.84
N ALA A 331 -3.07 14.49 -14.88
CA ALA A 331 -4.27 15.31 -15.01
C ALA A 331 -4.18 16.28 -16.18
N LEU A 332 -3.05 16.97 -16.31
CA LEU A 332 -2.77 17.87 -17.43
C LEU A 332 -2.85 17.15 -18.77
N ARG A 333 -2.27 15.95 -18.89
CA ARG A 333 -2.31 15.15 -20.12
C ARG A 333 -3.74 14.86 -20.57
N HIS A 334 -4.65 14.59 -19.63
CA HIS A 334 -6.06 14.32 -19.92
C HIS A 334 -6.84 15.59 -20.25
N LEU A 335 -6.67 16.66 -19.46
CA LEU A 335 -7.31 17.96 -19.76
C LEU A 335 -6.91 18.50 -21.13
N ARG A 336 -5.64 18.34 -21.51
CA ARG A 336 -5.11 18.76 -22.82
C ARG A 336 -5.63 17.97 -24.01
N ARG A 337 -6.28 16.82 -23.77
CA ARG A 337 -7.00 16.08 -24.82
C ARG A 337 -8.41 16.62 -25.02
N LEU A 338 -8.98 17.29 -24.01
CA LEU A 338 -10.27 17.96 -24.13
C LEU A 338 -10.07 19.24 -24.95
N GLY A 339 -10.83 19.38 -26.03
CA GLY A 339 -10.77 20.55 -26.90
C GLY A 339 -11.78 21.65 -26.54
N ASP A 340 -12.67 21.37 -25.60
CA ASP A 340 -13.88 22.15 -25.32
C ASP A 340 -14.08 22.44 -23.81
N LEU A 341 -12.98 22.70 -23.10
CA LEU A 341 -13.05 23.11 -21.71
C LEU A 341 -13.69 24.51 -21.58
N PRO A 342 -14.60 24.72 -20.61
CA PRO A 342 -15.11 26.05 -20.32
C PRO A 342 -13.97 27.02 -20.00
N GLU A 343 -14.08 28.26 -20.46
CA GLU A 343 -13.04 29.29 -20.29
C GLU A 343 -12.61 29.48 -18.83
N ALA A 344 -13.57 29.40 -17.91
CA ALA A 344 -13.32 29.46 -16.46
C ALA A 344 -12.45 28.30 -15.96
N ASP A 345 -12.68 27.08 -16.46
CA ASP A 345 -11.91 25.89 -16.10
C ASP A 345 -10.49 25.96 -16.72
N VAL A 346 -10.35 26.53 -17.92
CA VAL A 346 -9.03 26.81 -18.55
C VAL A 346 -8.25 27.83 -17.72
N ALA A 347 -8.86 28.95 -17.36
CA ALA A 347 -8.23 29.98 -16.53
C ALA A 347 -7.79 29.42 -15.16
N GLU A 348 -8.66 28.64 -14.50
CA GLU A 348 -8.34 27.96 -13.24
C GLU A 348 -7.15 27.01 -13.40
N ALA A 349 -7.15 26.18 -14.45
CA ALA A 349 -6.07 25.24 -14.74
C ALA A 349 -4.73 25.95 -14.99
N LEU A 350 -4.75 27.04 -15.77
CA LEU A 350 -3.55 27.84 -16.06
C LEU A 350 -3.01 28.50 -14.80
N GLY A 351 -3.87 29.09 -13.97
CA GLY A 351 -3.47 29.66 -12.68
C GLY A 351 -2.86 28.60 -11.75
N ALA A 352 -3.47 27.41 -11.70
CA ALA A 352 -2.95 26.28 -10.95
C ALA A 352 -1.57 25.79 -11.46
N LEU A 353 -1.32 25.76 -12.77
CA LEU A 353 -0.04 25.32 -13.33
C LEU A 353 1.08 26.34 -13.17
N LEU A 354 0.78 27.62 -13.32
CA LEU A 354 1.78 28.70 -13.32
C LEU A 354 2.20 29.12 -11.90
N SER A 355 1.34 28.88 -10.91
CA SER A 355 1.68 29.09 -9.49
C SER A 355 2.58 28.00 -8.90
N ARG A 356 2.79 26.89 -9.63
CA ARG A 356 3.58 25.76 -9.16
C ARG A 356 5.09 25.99 -9.24
N PRO A 357 5.87 25.43 -8.30
CA PRO A 357 7.32 25.52 -8.33
C PRO A 357 7.97 24.64 -9.42
N GLU A 358 7.28 23.62 -9.93
CA GLU A 358 7.86 22.71 -10.91
C GLU A 358 7.97 23.34 -12.31
N ARG A 359 9.21 23.66 -12.73
CA ARG A 359 9.51 24.26 -14.05
C ARG A 359 8.81 23.57 -15.23
N LYS A 360 8.72 22.23 -15.22
CA LYS A 360 8.09 21.47 -16.30
C LYS A 360 6.59 21.76 -16.43
N LEU A 361 5.87 21.83 -15.30
CA LEU A 361 4.43 22.14 -15.27
C LEU A 361 4.18 23.61 -15.60
N ALA A 362 4.98 24.53 -15.06
CA ALA A 362 4.90 25.94 -15.40
C ALA A 362 5.14 26.20 -16.90
N THR A 363 6.12 25.51 -17.50
CA THR A 363 6.38 25.59 -18.94
C THR A 363 5.21 25.04 -19.77
N ALA A 364 4.60 23.94 -19.33
CA ALA A 364 3.44 23.37 -20.00
C ALA A 364 2.20 24.28 -19.86
N GLY A 365 2.02 24.90 -18.69
CA GLY A 365 0.99 25.92 -18.45
C GLY A 365 1.17 27.13 -19.36
N LEU A 366 2.39 27.66 -19.52
CA LEU A 366 2.65 28.78 -20.42
C LEU A 366 2.36 28.42 -21.89
N ARG A 367 2.74 27.21 -22.33
CA ARG A 367 2.40 26.75 -23.68
C ARG A 367 0.88 26.70 -23.88
N TRP A 368 0.14 26.20 -22.89
CA TRP A 368 -1.31 26.17 -22.96
C TRP A 368 -1.91 27.58 -22.92
N LEU A 369 -1.33 28.50 -22.15
CA LEU A 369 -1.73 29.91 -22.13
C LEU A 369 -1.61 30.55 -23.51
N ASP A 370 -0.48 30.35 -24.20
CA ASP A 370 -0.29 30.86 -25.56
C ASP A 370 -1.34 30.34 -26.54
N GLU A 371 -1.60 29.02 -26.49
CA GLU A 371 -2.60 28.37 -27.35
C GLU A 371 -4.02 28.86 -27.04
N ALA A 372 -4.38 29.01 -25.76
CA ALA A 372 -5.68 29.56 -25.35
C ALA A 372 -5.83 31.04 -25.74
N ALA A 373 -4.75 31.83 -25.63
CA ALA A 373 -4.75 33.23 -26.02
C ALA A 373 -4.91 33.42 -27.54
N ASP A 374 -4.55 32.44 -28.35
CA ASP A 374 -4.81 32.44 -29.79
C ASP A 374 -6.30 32.15 -30.08
N GLU A 375 -6.94 31.25 -29.33
CA GLU A 375 -8.31 30.77 -29.56
C GLU A 375 -9.42 31.68 -28.97
N LEU A 376 -9.20 32.29 -27.81
CA LEU A 376 -10.25 33.04 -27.09
C LEU A 376 -10.43 34.47 -27.56
N ASP A 377 -11.64 34.89 -27.91
CA ASP A 377 -11.94 36.26 -28.37
C ASP A 377 -11.54 37.35 -27.34
N ASP A 378 -11.88 37.15 -26.06
CA ASP A 378 -11.52 38.01 -24.92
C ASP A 378 -10.52 37.30 -23.99
N LEU A 379 -9.51 38.03 -23.51
CA LEU A 379 -8.41 37.49 -22.70
C LEU A 379 -8.46 37.89 -21.22
N ASP A 380 -9.48 38.60 -20.77
CA ASP A 380 -9.64 39.03 -19.37
C ASP A 380 -9.51 37.87 -18.38
N ALA A 381 -10.07 36.70 -18.70
CA ALA A 381 -9.98 35.51 -17.87
C ALA A 381 -8.54 34.98 -17.71
N LEU A 382 -7.64 35.29 -18.65
CA LEU A 382 -6.24 34.88 -18.63
C LEU A 382 -5.31 35.88 -17.91
N ALA A 383 -5.78 37.10 -17.63
CA ALA A 383 -4.95 38.14 -17.00
C ALA A 383 -4.34 37.70 -15.65
N PRO A 384 -5.07 37.01 -14.74
CA PRO A 384 -4.47 36.50 -13.50
C PRO A 384 -3.38 35.45 -13.75
N ALA A 385 -3.56 34.59 -14.75
CA ALA A 385 -2.59 33.57 -15.13
C ALA A 385 -1.31 34.21 -15.71
N LEU A 386 -1.44 35.27 -16.51
CA LEU A 386 -0.30 36.07 -16.97
C LEU A 386 0.48 36.69 -15.80
N GLY A 387 -0.22 37.25 -14.80
CA GLY A 387 0.42 37.78 -13.60
C GLY A 387 1.22 36.72 -12.83
N LEU A 388 0.69 35.50 -12.71
CA LEU A 388 1.42 34.37 -12.13
C LEU A 388 2.65 33.97 -12.96
N ALA A 389 2.54 33.99 -14.29
CA ALA A 389 3.67 33.72 -15.18
C ALA A 389 4.78 34.79 -15.04
N PHE A 390 4.42 36.05 -14.82
CA PHE A 390 5.38 37.13 -14.55
C PHE A 390 6.11 36.91 -13.22
N ALA A 391 5.44 36.39 -12.21
CA ALA A 391 6.02 36.04 -10.92
C ALA A 391 6.89 34.76 -10.94
N CYS A 392 6.88 34.00 -12.04
CA CYS A 392 7.60 32.73 -12.13
C CYS A 392 9.11 32.96 -12.06
N GLY A 393 9.84 32.15 -11.28
CA GLY A 393 11.30 32.29 -11.12
C GLY A 393 12.14 31.94 -12.37
N SER A 394 11.52 31.60 -13.50
CA SER A 394 12.22 31.26 -14.74
C SER A 394 12.17 32.43 -15.74
N TRP A 395 13.35 32.95 -16.08
CA TRP A 395 13.52 34.02 -17.07
C TRP A 395 12.82 33.73 -18.41
N ASP A 396 12.98 32.50 -18.91
CA ASP A 396 12.39 32.08 -20.19
C ASP A 396 10.86 32.15 -20.16
N VAL A 397 10.26 31.75 -19.03
CA VAL A 397 8.81 31.80 -18.80
C VAL A 397 8.34 33.25 -18.75
N GLN A 398 9.02 34.10 -17.98
CA GLN A 398 8.70 35.54 -17.89
C GLN A 398 8.79 36.24 -19.25
N CYS A 399 9.87 36.01 -20.01
CA CYS A 399 10.07 36.60 -21.32
C CYS A 399 8.99 36.20 -22.33
N ARG A 400 8.58 34.93 -22.29
CA ARG A 400 7.57 34.43 -23.22
C ARG A 400 6.17 34.90 -22.81
N ALA A 401 5.84 34.88 -21.52
CA ALA A 401 4.59 35.47 -21.01
C ALA A 401 4.44 36.95 -21.39
N ALA A 402 5.52 37.73 -21.27
CA ALA A 402 5.52 39.14 -21.65
C ALA A 402 5.30 39.33 -23.17
N ARG A 403 5.88 38.48 -24.01
CA ARG A 403 5.62 38.51 -25.46
C ARG A 403 4.17 38.18 -25.78
N THR A 404 3.59 37.20 -25.10
CA THR A 404 2.17 36.83 -25.28
C THR A 404 1.26 37.98 -24.87
N ALA A 405 1.53 38.63 -23.72
CA ALA A 405 0.78 39.80 -23.28
C ALA A 405 0.86 40.96 -24.29
N VAL A 406 2.05 41.28 -24.82
CA VAL A 406 2.22 42.32 -25.85
C VAL A 406 1.55 41.95 -27.17
N ARG A 407 1.64 40.69 -27.60
CA ARG A 407 1.08 40.22 -28.86
C ARG A 407 -0.45 40.37 -28.91
N HIS A 408 -1.12 40.18 -27.78
CA HIS A 408 -2.58 40.20 -27.67
C HIS A 408 -3.12 41.35 -26.82
N SER A 409 -2.38 42.46 -26.70
CA SER A 409 -2.73 43.56 -25.80
C SER A 409 -4.05 44.25 -26.17
N ASP A 410 -4.47 44.16 -27.43
CA ASP A 410 -5.73 44.69 -27.98
C ASP A 410 -6.97 43.87 -27.62
N ARG A 411 -6.79 42.62 -27.15
CA ARG A 411 -7.87 41.70 -26.79
C ARG A 411 -8.22 41.70 -25.29
N PHE A 412 -7.58 42.55 -24.49
CA PHE A 412 -7.91 42.74 -23.08
C PHE A 412 -8.89 43.90 -22.92
N SER A 413 -9.90 43.73 -22.07
CA SER A 413 -10.72 44.86 -21.64
C SER A 413 -9.92 45.80 -20.73
N PRO A 414 -10.43 47.01 -20.42
CA PRO A 414 -9.79 47.89 -19.45
C PRO A 414 -9.52 47.24 -18.08
N MET A 415 -10.38 46.29 -17.67
CA MET A 415 -10.22 45.56 -16.42
C MET A 415 -9.09 44.53 -16.51
N GLY A 416 -9.02 43.73 -17.58
CA GLY A 416 -7.91 42.80 -17.81
C GLY A 416 -6.58 43.53 -17.99
N ALA A 417 -6.58 44.67 -18.67
CA ALA A 417 -5.41 45.52 -18.84
C ALA A 417 -4.89 46.09 -17.51
N GLU A 418 -5.78 46.48 -16.58
CA GLU A 418 -5.38 46.87 -15.22
C GLU A 418 -4.73 45.70 -14.48
N ALA A 419 -5.33 44.51 -14.52
CA ALA A 419 -4.76 43.33 -13.87
C ALA A 419 -3.36 42.98 -14.39
N VAL A 420 -3.11 43.12 -15.70
CA VAL A 420 -1.77 42.95 -16.29
C VAL A 420 -0.81 44.06 -15.82
N ARG A 421 -1.28 45.30 -15.73
CA ARG A 421 -0.48 46.44 -15.24
C ARG A 421 -0.08 46.29 -13.77
N GLU A 422 -0.98 45.83 -12.91
CA GLU A 422 -0.68 45.54 -11.50
C GLU A 422 0.41 44.48 -11.34
N ALA A 423 0.53 43.54 -12.27
CA ALA A 423 1.54 42.49 -12.26
C ALA A 423 2.90 42.90 -12.85
N LEU A 424 3.02 44.07 -13.50
CA LEU A 424 4.27 44.55 -14.11
C LEU A 424 5.48 44.58 -13.16
N PRO A 425 5.36 44.97 -11.87
CA PRO A 425 6.50 44.99 -10.95
C PRO A 425 7.14 43.62 -10.71
N LEU A 426 6.44 42.53 -11.03
CA LEU A 426 6.93 41.16 -10.92
C LEU A 426 7.85 40.78 -12.09
N LEU A 427 7.79 41.52 -13.20
CA LEU A 427 8.66 41.31 -14.35
C LEU A 427 10.04 41.96 -14.13
N PRO A 428 11.09 41.35 -14.70
CA PRO A 428 12.38 42.01 -14.80
C PRO A 428 12.32 43.28 -15.64
N ALA A 429 13.07 44.30 -15.22
CA ALA A 429 13.03 45.65 -15.82
C ALA A 429 13.28 45.66 -17.34
N SER A 430 14.08 44.74 -17.88
CA SER A 430 14.38 44.68 -19.31
C SER A 430 13.19 44.23 -20.17
N VAL A 431 12.18 43.59 -19.59
CA VAL A 431 10.99 43.07 -20.29
C VAL A 431 9.73 43.83 -19.87
N ALA A 432 9.69 44.35 -18.64
CA ALA A 432 8.56 45.13 -18.13
C ALA A 432 8.23 46.36 -19.01
N GLY A 433 9.24 47.01 -19.60
CA GLY A 433 9.06 48.19 -20.43
C GLY A 433 8.22 47.97 -21.70
N SER A 434 8.37 46.81 -22.38
CA SER A 434 7.58 46.51 -23.58
C SER A 434 6.12 46.20 -23.25
N VAL A 435 5.88 45.53 -22.13
CA VAL A 435 4.51 45.27 -21.64
C VAL A 435 3.86 46.59 -21.19
N ALA A 436 4.56 47.42 -20.44
CA ALA A 436 4.04 48.72 -20.02
C ALA A 436 3.65 49.62 -21.19
N ALA A 437 4.43 49.62 -22.28
CA ALA A 437 4.10 50.38 -23.49
C ALA A 437 2.82 49.88 -24.17
N ALA A 438 2.63 48.55 -24.27
CA ALA A 438 1.47 47.96 -24.91
C ALA A 438 0.16 48.17 -24.12
N PHE A 439 0.23 48.20 -22.78
CA PHE A 439 -0.94 48.36 -21.90
C PHE A 439 -1.15 49.80 -21.37
N GLY A 440 -0.27 50.74 -21.73
CA GLY A 440 -0.30 52.14 -21.29
C GLY A 440 -1.03 53.11 -22.23
N ASP A 441 -1.33 52.70 -23.47
CA ASP A 441 -1.76 53.64 -24.54
C ASP A 441 -3.29 53.78 -24.70
N GLN A 442 -4.11 53.02 -23.96
CA GLN A 442 -5.58 53.12 -24.07
C GLN A 442 -6.20 54.26 -23.24
N ALA A 443 -5.44 54.93 -22.37
CA ALA A 443 -5.93 56.10 -21.62
C ALA A 443 -5.90 57.41 -22.44
N LEU A 444 -5.24 57.43 -23.62
CA LEU A 444 -5.11 58.63 -24.46
C LEU A 444 -6.05 58.66 -25.66
N ALA A 445 -6.76 57.56 -25.98
CA ALA A 445 -7.66 57.49 -27.13
C ALA A 445 -9.10 57.99 -26.83
N THR A 446 -9.52 58.08 -25.57
CA THR A 446 -10.88 58.53 -25.20
C THR A 446 -10.95 60.00 -24.77
N ALA A 447 -9.84 60.74 -24.83
CA ALA A 447 -9.79 62.19 -24.54
C ALA A 447 -9.85 63.07 -25.81
N GLY A 448 -10.14 62.48 -26.96
CA GLY A 448 -10.20 63.16 -28.26
C GLY A 448 -11.36 62.70 -29.14
N SER A 449 -12.59 62.95 -28.73
CA SER A 449 -13.76 63.06 -29.62
C SER A 449 -14.80 63.99 -29.02
#